data_AF-A0A937UYA7-F1
#
_entry.id   AF-A0A937UYA7-F1
#
_cell.length_a   1.000
_cell.length_b   1.000
_cell.length_c   1.000
_cell.angle_alpha   90.00
_cell.angle_beta   90.00
_cell.angle_gamma   90.00
#
_symmetry.space_group_name_H-M   'P 1'
#
loop_
_entity.id
_entity.type
_entity.pdbx_description
1 polymer ?
#
loop_
_entity_poly.entity_id
_entity_poly.type
_entity_poly.pdbx_seq_one_letter_code
_entity_poly.pdbx_strand_id
1 'polypeptide(L)'
;MNKLPEPRRFTASTEPELVLRREHRFNYGSVIGLCIVAIAGCANTVDHRKVANAIQQNIIKQGGTSVKEVTCPGNVLPQAGKTFTCVGEMDNGYTFTIPVKQQDARGAIVWDVPNAKGLINIPKLEASMQDAVASEIGTRPVVACGGVYRAVKPSEGFECQVAYKVMKPVPMPKLMKGKPNKPKPPIEVSQTEKILVTTDGNGNINWKRVLPGLATKS
;
A
#
# COMPACT_ATOMS: atom_id res chain seq x y z
N MET A 1 -2.95 43.32 10.62
CA MET A 1 -3.30 42.35 11.68
C MET A 1 -4.47 41.51 11.17
N ASN A 2 -4.19 40.38 10.54
CA ASN A 2 -5.20 39.53 9.92
C ASN A 2 -5.71 38.48 10.93
N LYS A 3 -7.03 38.38 11.08
CA LYS A 3 -7.72 37.45 11.97
C LYS A 3 -7.36 36.00 11.62
N LEU A 4 -6.92 35.25 12.63
CA LEU A 4 -6.83 33.78 12.60
C LEU A 4 -8.24 33.17 12.54
N PRO A 5 -8.48 32.12 11.71
CA PRO A 5 -9.74 31.40 11.71
C PRO A 5 -9.84 30.42 12.89
N GLU A 6 -11.03 30.36 13.50
CA GLU A 6 -11.39 29.47 14.62
C GLU A 6 -11.35 27.97 14.25
N PRO A 7 -11.10 27.07 15.24
CA PRO A 7 -11.08 25.63 15.04
C PRO A 7 -12.50 25.04 14.91
N ARG A 8 -12.72 24.22 13.88
CA ARG A 8 -13.94 23.41 13.71
C ARG A 8 -14.00 22.31 14.77
N ARG A 9 -15.02 22.36 15.64
CA ARG A 9 -15.44 21.23 16.48
C ARG A 9 -15.96 20.12 15.57
N PHE A 10 -15.32 18.96 15.61
CA PHE A 10 -15.89 17.71 15.11
C PHE A 10 -16.82 17.14 16.20
N THR A 11 -18.12 17.25 15.98
CA THR A 11 -19.13 16.53 16.76
C THR A 11 -19.13 15.07 16.36
N ALA A 12 -19.02 14.19 17.35
CA ALA A 12 -19.24 12.76 17.22
C ALA A 12 -20.66 12.48 16.70
N SER A 13 -20.76 11.64 15.67
CA SER A 13 -22.00 11.00 15.22
C SER A 13 -21.78 9.50 15.37
N THR A 14 -22.31 8.89 16.43
CA THR A 14 -23.61 8.21 16.48
C THR A 14 -23.64 7.00 15.53
N GLU A 15 -23.46 5.81 16.13
CA GLU A 15 -23.76 4.50 15.55
C GLU A 15 -25.22 4.41 15.08
N PRO A 16 -25.51 3.69 13.98
CA PRO A 16 -26.83 3.13 13.75
C PRO A 16 -26.81 1.61 13.98
N GLU A 17 -27.54 1.21 15.02
CA GLU A 17 -28.57 0.16 15.05
C GLU A 17 -28.41 -1.09 14.15
N LEU A 18 -28.28 -2.21 14.85
CA LEU A 18 -28.46 -3.58 14.39
C LEU A 18 -29.92 -3.83 13.97
N VAL A 19 -30.20 -3.81 12.67
CA VAL A 19 -31.48 -4.30 12.13
C VAL A 19 -31.41 -5.81 11.92
N LEU A 20 -31.91 -6.56 12.91
CA LEU A 20 -32.25 -7.97 12.80
C LEU A 20 -33.51 -8.11 11.93
N ARG A 21 -33.34 -8.32 10.61
CA ARG A 21 -34.44 -8.72 9.72
C ARG A 21 -34.47 -10.24 9.57
N ARG A 22 -35.34 -10.83 10.38
CA ARG A 22 -35.80 -12.21 10.34
C ARG A 22 -36.84 -12.35 9.22
N GLU A 23 -36.50 -13.02 8.13
CA GLU A 23 -37.49 -13.52 7.18
C GLU A 23 -37.12 -14.96 6.80
N HIS A 24 -37.85 -15.91 7.39
CA HIS A 24 -37.82 -17.33 7.09
C HIS A 24 -38.82 -17.62 5.96
N ARG A 25 -38.32 -17.88 4.75
CA ARG A 25 -39.04 -18.71 3.76
C ARG A 25 -38.05 -19.42 2.85
N PHE A 26 -37.59 -20.61 3.25
CA PHE A 26 -37.13 -21.59 2.27
C PHE A 26 -37.55 -22.99 2.73
N ASN A 27 -38.50 -23.53 1.97
CA ASN A 27 -39.03 -24.87 2.04
C ASN A 27 -38.07 -25.78 1.25
N TYR A 28 -37.35 -26.68 1.92
CA TYR A 28 -36.71 -27.83 1.28
C TYR A 28 -36.58 -28.94 2.32
N GLY A 29 -37.29 -30.03 2.08
CA GLY A 29 -37.20 -31.23 2.89
C GLY A 29 -35.85 -31.94 2.73
N SER A 30 -35.66 -32.94 3.60
CA SER A 30 -34.64 -34.00 3.58
C SER A 30 -33.46 -33.84 4.55
N VAL A 31 -33.64 -34.52 5.69
CA VAL A 31 -32.66 -35.29 6.49
C VAL A 31 -31.38 -34.59 6.96
N ILE A 32 -31.54 -34.08 8.18
CA ILE A 32 -30.59 -33.87 9.27
C ILE A 32 -29.34 -34.75 9.20
N GLY A 33 -28.19 -34.08 9.10
CA GLY A 33 -26.84 -34.62 9.33
C GLY A 33 -25.88 -33.51 9.75
N LEU A 34 -26.33 -32.61 10.63
CA LEU A 34 -25.56 -31.48 11.14
C LEU A 34 -24.68 -31.97 12.30
N CYS A 35 -23.43 -32.36 12.02
CA CYS A 35 -22.42 -32.56 13.06
C CYS A 35 -22.03 -31.19 13.66
N ILE A 36 -22.78 -30.74 14.67
CA ILE A 36 -22.37 -29.67 15.55
C ILE A 36 -21.35 -30.26 16.54
N VAL A 37 -20.08 -30.02 16.29
CA VAL A 37 -19.05 -30.24 17.31
C VAL A 37 -19.10 -29.04 18.27
N ALA A 38 -19.77 -29.24 19.40
CA ALA A 38 -19.73 -28.29 20.52
C ALA A 38 -18.37 -28.41 21.21
N ILE A 39 -17.46 -27.48 20.91
CA ILE A 39 -16.19 -27.38 21.63
C ILE A 39 -16.48 -26.70 22.97
N ALA A 40 -16.53 -27.51 24.02
CA ALA A 40 -16.57 -27.05 25.41
C ALA A 40 -15.31 -26.21 25.72
N GLY A 41 -15.51 -25.14 26.50
CA GLY A 41 -14.55 -24.06 26.71
C GLY A 41 -13.18 -24.47 27.24
N CYS A 42 -12.16 -24.09 26.48
CA CYS A 42 -10.83 -23.71 26.94
C CYS A 42 -10.53 -22.36 26.26
N ALA A 43 -9.90 -21.42 26.96
CA ALA A 43 -9.70 -20.04 26.49
C ALA A 43 -9.31 -19.95 25.00
N ASN A 44 -10.25 -19.50 24.16
CA ASN A 44 -10.02 -19.27 22.74
C ASN A 44 -9.04 -18.11 22.62
N THR A 45 -7.76 -18.38 22.37
CA THR A 45 -6.76 -17.34 22.07
C THR A 45 -6.40 -17.42 20.59
N VAL A 46 -6.00 -16.30 20.00
CA VAL A 46 -5.48 -16.28 18.63
C VAL A 46 -4.18 -17.09 18.61
N ASP A 47 -4.09 -18.07 17.70
CA ASP A 47 -2.88 -18.89 17.52
C ASP A 47 -1.77 -18.05 16.89
N HIS A 48 -1.03 -17.34 17.74
CA HIS A 48 0.02 -16.41 17.35
C HIS A 48 1.11 -17.06 16.49
N ARG A 49 1.38 -18.36 16.64
CA ARG A 49 2.35 -19.09 15.81
C ARG A 49 1.82 -19.30 14.39
N LYS A 50 0.53 -19.64 14.24
CA LYS A 50 -0.10 -19.72 12.91
C LYS A 50 -0.13 -18.36 12.23
N VAL A 51 -0.44 -17.29 12.98
CA VAL A 51 -0.44 -15.92 12.44
C VAL A 51 0.95 -15.50 11.99
N ALA A 52 1.97 -15.67 12.85
CA ALA A 52 3.37 -15.41 12.53
C ALA A 52 3.82 -16.13 11.26
N ASN A 53 3.60 -17.44 11.19
CA ASN A 53 3.95 -18.25 10.02
C ASN A 53 3.20 -17.81 8.76
N ALA A 54 1.90 -17.50 8.85
CA ALA A 54 1.12 -17.04 7.72
C ALA A 54 1.63 -15.71 7.17
N ILE A 55 1.94 -14.76 8.05
CA ILE A 55 2.52 -13.46 7.68
C ILE A 55 3.88 -13.65 7.02
N GLN A 56 4.79 -14.41 7.64
CA GLN A 56 6.12 -14.66 7.11
C GLN A 56 6.06 -15.28 5.71
N GLN A 57 5.28 -16.35 5.55
CA GLN A 57 5.12 -17.03 4.26
C GLN A 57 4.49 -16.11 3.20
N ASN A 58 3.53 -15.27 3.59
CA ASN A 58 2.91 -14.30 2.70
C ASN A 58 3.91 -13.23 2.22
N ILE A 59 4.79 -12.74 3.08
CA ILE A 59 5.83 -11.76 2.73
C ILE A 59 6.88 -12.41 1.80
N ILE A 60 7.37 -13.60 2.14
CA ILE A 60 8.38 -14.33 1.34
C ILE A 60 7.85 -14.62 -0.07
N LYS A 61 6.63 -15.14 -0.18
CA LYS A 61 5.99 -15.42 -1.49
C LYS A 61 5.84 -14.19 -2.38
N GLN A 62 5.81 -13.00 -1.78
CA GLN A 62 5.61 -11.73 -2.46
C GLN A 62 6.90 -10.95 -2.72
N GLY A 63 8.06 -11.58 -2.53
CA GLY A 63 9.38 -11.01 -2.85
C GLY A 63 10.18 -10.55 -1.63
N GLY A 64 9.65 -10.67 -0.42
CA GLY A 64 10.36 -10.39 0.82
C GLY A 64 11.23 -11.55 1.30
N THR A 65 12.05 -12.13 0.42
CA THR A 65 12.81 -13.38 0.68
C THR A 65 13.85 -13.24 1.79
N SER A 66 14.14 -12.04 2.26
CA SER A 66 15.10 -11.76 3.33
C SER A 66 14.47 -11.69 4.73
N VAL A 67 13.19 -12.05 4.88
CA VAL A 67 12.54 -12.15 6.20
C VAL A 67 12.91 -13.49 6.83
N LYS A 68 13.67 -13.41 7.93
CA LYS A 68 14.15 -14.55 8.71
C LYS A 68 13.07 -15.14 9.59
N GLU A 69 12.34 -14.31 10.32
CA GLU A 69 11.31 -14.74 11.27
C GLU A 69 10.25 -13.65 11.48
N VAL A 70 9.04 -14.05 11.86
CA VAL A 70 8.00 -13.14 12.37
C VAL A 70 7.56 -13.63 13.74
N THR A 71 7.53 -12.72 14.72
CA THR A 71 7.14 -13.00 16.10
C THR A 71 5.91 -12.19 16.45
N CYS A 72 4.84 -12.86 16.86
CA CYS A 72 3.60 -12.22 17.32
C CYS A 72 3.44 -12.39 18.84
N PRO A 73 2.84 -11.42 19.56
CA PRO A 73 2.60 -11.54 20.99
C PRO A 73 1.70 -12.75 21.27
N GLY A 74 2.03 -13.49 22.33
CA GLY A 74 1.18 -14.57 22.84
C GLY A 74 -0.08 -14.03 23.54
N ASN A 75 -1.03 -14.93 23.82
CA ASN A 75 -2.22 -14.66 24.64
C ASN A 75 -3.12 -13.53 24.13
N VAL A 76 -3.15 -13.28 22.82
CA VAL A 76 -4.08 -12.32 22.22
C VAL A 76 -5.48 -12.91 22.26
N LEU A 77 -6.39 -12.22 22.96
CA LEU A 77 -7.80 -12.58 22.99
C LEU A 77 -8.47 -12.22 21.65
N PRO A 78 -9.29 -13.13 21.09
CA PRO A 78 -10.03 -12.90 19.87
C PRO A 78 -11.10 -11.84 20.13
N GLN A 79 -10.92 -10.66 19.53
CA GLN A 79 -11.83 -9.54 19.71
C GLN A 79 -11.90 -8.72 18.43
N ALA A 80 -13.11 -8.63 17.86
CA ALA A 80 -13.37 -7.86 16.65
C ALA A 80 -12.88 -6.40 16.81
N GLY A 81 -12.17 -5.91 15.80
CA GLY A 81 -11.64 -4.55 15.74
C GLY A 81 -10.36 -4.30 16.54
N LYS A 82 -9.92 -5.23 17.40
CA LYS A 82 -8.66 -5.05 18.16
C LYS A 82 -7.46 -5.21 17.26
N THR A 83 -6.38 -4.51 17.61
CA THR A 83 -5.08 -4.60 16.96
C THR A 83 -4.03 -5.14 17.90
N PHE A 84 -3.08 -5.86 17.34
CA PHE A 84 -1.84 -6.25 18.00
C PHE A 84 -0.69 -6.12 17.00
N THR A 85 0.54 -6.10 17.49
CA THR A 85 1.73 -5.85 16.66
C THR A 85 2.62 -7.07 16.65
N CYS A 86 2.88 -7.63 15.48
CA CYS A 86 3.95 -8.60 15.29
C CYS A 86 5.25 -7.88 14.92
N VAL A 87 6.39 -8.54 15.12
CA VAL A 87 7.72 -8.05 14.79
C VAL A 87 8.33 -9.00 13.77
N GLY A 88 8.69 -8.50 12.60
CA GLY A 88 9.49 -9.23 11.63
C GLY A 88 10.98 -8.96 11.84
N GLU A 89 11.80 -9.99 11.69
CA GLU A 89 13.26 -9.93 11.68
C GLU A 89 13.77 -10.28 10.28
N MET A 90 14.71 -9.48 9.76
CA MET A 90 15.37 -9.67 8.48
C MET A 90 16.71 -10.41 8.67
N ASP A 91 17.24 -11.03 7.61
CA ASP A 91 18.53 -11.73 7.65
C ASP A 91 19.72 -10.85 8.07
N ASN A 92 19.61 -9.53 7.85
CA ASN A 92 20.61 -8.54 8.25
C ASN A 92 20.43 -8.03 9.70
N GLY A 93 19.49 -8.60 10.47
CA GLY A 93 19.20 -8.23 11.84
C GLY A 93 18.28 -7.02 12.01
N TYR A 94 17.81 -6.39 10.92
CA TYR A 94 16.81 -5.33 11.04
C TYR A 94 15.46 -5.90 11.44
N THR A 95 14.75 -5.14 12.28
CA THR A 95 13.40 -5.48 12.71
C THR A 95 12.38 -4.46 12.19
N PHE A 96 11.16 -4.93 11.96
CA PHE A 96 10.05 -4.09 11.53
C PHE A 96 8.74 -4.51 12.20
N THR A 97 7.84 -3.54 12.39
CA THR A 97 6.55 -3.78 13.05
C THR A 97 5.47 -4.05 12.01
N ILE A 98 4.62 -5.03 12.32
CA ILE A 98 3.53 -5.48 11.47
C ILE A 98 2.23 -5.33 12.28
N PRO A 99 1.44 -4.27 12.04
CA PRO A 99 0.14 -4.13 12.67
C PRO A 99 -0.81 -5.19 12.12
N VAL A 100 -1.42 -5.96 13.02
CA VAL A 100 -2.44 -6.97 12.72
C VAL A 100 -3.75 -6.52 13.35
N LYS A 101 -4.80 -6.44 12.55
CA LYS A 101 -6.16 -6.11 12.97
C LYS A 101 -7.03 -7.35 12.93
N GLN A 102 -7.70 -7.62 14.03
CA GLN A 102 -8.71 -8.66 14.13
C GLN A 102 -10.00 -8.16 13.50
N GLN A 103 -10.50 -8.87 12.49
CA GLN A 103 -11.74 -8.54 11.80
C GLN A 103 -12.97 -9.01 12.58
N ASP A 104 -12.87 -10.15 13.26
CA ASP A 104 -13.96 -10.73 14.02
C ASP A 104 -13.49 -11.45 15.30
N ALA A 105 -14.44 -11.90 16.11
CA ALA A 105 -14.18 -12.70 17.30
C ALA A 105 -13.92 -14.19 17.00
N ARG A 106 -13.88 -14.59 15.73
CA ARG A 106 -13.58 -15.95 15.27
C ARG A 106 -12.12 -16.11 14.87
N GLY A 107 -11.33 -15.03 14.93
CA GLY A 107 -9.91 -15.03 14.63
C GLY A 107 -9.58 -14.69 13.18
N ALA A 108 -10.53 -14.15 12.40
CA ALA A 108 -10.19 -13.55 11.12
C ALA A 108 -9.32 -12.30 11.36
N ILE A 109 -8.22 -12.20 10.63
CA ILE A 109 -7.25 -11.12 10.78
C ILE A 109 -6.86 -10.53 9.42
N VAL A 110 -6.48 -9.27 9.42
CA VAL A 110 -5.80 -8.60 8.31
C VAL A 110 -4.55 -7.91 8.83
N TRP A 111 -3.51 -7.89 8.03
CA TRP A 111 -2.25 -7.22 8.36
C TRP A 111 -1.81 -6.36 7.19
N ASP A 112 -1.02 -5.34 7.50
CA ASP A 112 -0.49 -4.42 6.51
C ASP A 112 0.94 -4.05 6.88
N VAL A 113 1.91 -4.57 6.12
CA VAL A 113 3.33 -4.34 6.37
C VAL A 113 3.71 -2.95 5.83
N PRO A 114 4.12 -1.99 6.68
CA PRO A 114 4.57 -0.67 6.21
C PRO A 114 5.93 -0.75 5.52
N ASN A 115 6.37 0.36 4.94
CA ASN A 115 7.77 0.53 4.57
C ASN A 115 8.64 0.50 5.83
N ALA A 116 9.68 -0.32 5.82
CA ALA A 116 10.57 -0.48 6.96
C ALA A 116 12.02 -0.63 6.51
N LYS A 117 12.94 -0.57 7.47
CA LYS A 117 14.36 -0.76 7.20
C LYS A 117 14.60 -2.16 6.65
N GLY A 118 15.21 -2.24 5.48
CA GLY A 118 15.51 -3.50 4.82
C GLY A 118 14.35 -4.13 4.04
N LEU A 119 13.11 -3.65 4.19
CA LEU A 119 11.94 -4.19 3.50
C LEU A 119 11.01 -3.07 3.03
N ILE A 120 10.87 -2.95 1.72
CA ILE A 120 10.02 -1.95 1.07
C ILE A 120 8.69 -2.60 0.69
N ASN A 121 7.57 -1.97 1.05
CA ASN A 121 6.25 -2.25 0.51
C ASN A 121 6.08 -1.44 -0.79
N ILE A 122 6.24 -2.11 -1.92
CA ILE A 122 6.27 -1.49 -3.25
C ILE A 122 4.97 -0.73 -3.56
N PRO A 123 3.76 -1.30 -3.36
CA PRO A 123 2.52 -0.55 -3.58
C PRO A 123 2.41 0.74 -2.77
N LYS A 124 2.84 0.72 -1.50
CA LYS A 124 2.84 1.94 -0.67
C LYS A 124 3.86 2.96 -1.14
N LEU A 125 5.03 2.50 -1.58
CA LEU A 125 6.06 3.35 -2.14
C LEU A 125 5.58 4.00 -3.46
N GLU A 126 5.01 3.20 -4.36
CA GLU A 126 4.41 3.66 -5.62
C GLU A 126 3.32 4.70 -5.38
N ALA A 127 2.39 4.44 -4.44
CA ALA A 127 1.35 5.40 -4.09
C ALA A 127 1.93 6.74 -3.59
N SER A 128 2.94 6.70 -2.71
CA SER A 128 3.64 7.90 -2.23
C SER A 128 4.30 8.69 -3.37
N MET A 129 4.96 8.01 -4.31
CA MET A 129 5.53 8.65 -5.49
C MET A 129 4.47 9.22 -6.42
N GLN A 130 3.35 8.51 -6.62
CA GLN A 130 2.25 8.99 -7.44
C GLN A 130 1.69 10.30 -6.88
N ASP A 131 1.47 10.38 -5.58
CA ASP A 131 0.91 11.58 -4.94
C ASP A 131 1.89 12.76 -5.01
N ALA A 132 3.19 12.50 -4.78
CA ALA A 132 4.23 13.51 -4.86
C ALA A 132 4.39 14.06 -6.30
N VAL A 133 4.50 13.17 -7.29
CA VAL A 133 4.63 13.58 -8.70
C VAL A 133 3.34 14.24 -9.21
N ALA A 134 2.17 13.75 -8.81
CA ALA A 134 0.89 14.37 -9.18
C ALA A 134 0.77 15.81 -8.68
N SER A 135 1.32 16.09 -7.50
CA SER A 135 1.35 17.44 -6.93
C SER A 135 2.24 18.40 -7.76
N GLU A 136 3.24 17.89 -8.47
CA GLU A 136 4.09 18.69 -9.36
C GLU A 136 3.46 18.93 -10.73
N ILE A 137 2.87 17.89 -11.34
CA ILE A 137 2.45 17.90 -12.75
C ILE A 137 0.94 18.08 -12.96
N GLY A 138 0.14 18.11 -11.89
CA GLY A 138 -1.30 18.31 -11.94
C GLY A 138 -2.10 17.12 -12.50
N THR A 139 -1.44 16.00 -12.81
CA THR A 139 -2.08 14.76 -13.26
C THR A 139 -1.50 13.57 -12.51
N ARG A 140 -2.31 12.54 -12.25
CA ARG A 140 -1.86 11.36 -11.51
C ARG A 140 -1.06 10.42 -12.43
N PRO A 141 0.25 10.23 -12.20
CA PRO A 141 1.03 9.31 -13.01
C PRO A 141 0.76 7.85 -12.62
N VAL A 142 1.17 6.93 -13.48
CA VAL A 142 1.33 5.51 -13.15
C VAL A 142 2.79 5.29 -12.77
N VAL A 143 3.05 4.78 -11.56
CA VAL A 143 4.39 4.44 -11.09
C VAL A 143 4.45 2.92 -10.96
N ALA A 144 5.48 2.30 -11.53
CA ALA A 144 5.69 0.85 -11.51
C ALA A 144 7.14 0.55 -11.11
N CYS A 145 7.31 0.02 -9.91
CA CYS A 145 8.57 -0.39 -9.28
C CYS A 145 8.74 -1.92 -9.26
N GLY A 146 7.64 -2.66 -9.46
CA GLY A 146 7.63 -4.11 -9.60
C GLY A 146 7.62 -4.89 -8.27
N GLY A 147 6.87 -6.00 -8.25
CA GLY A 147 6.70 -6.84 -7.06
C GLY A 147 5.76 -6.22 -6.02
N VAL A 148 5.67 -6.85 -4.85
CA VAL A 148 4.89 -6.30 -3.71
C VAL A 148 5.82 -5.95 -2.57
N TYR A 149 6.78 -6.84 -2.27
CA TYR A 149 7.85 -6.54 -1.32
C TYR A 149 9.20 -6.60 -2.02
N ARG A 150 10.11 -5.74 -1.57
CA ARG A 150 11.50 -5.76 -1.99
C ARG A 150 12.40 -5.65 -0.79
N ALA A 151 13.26 -6.66 -0.61
CA ALA A 151 14.38 -6.55 0.32
C ALA A 151 15.41 -5.57 -0.25
N VAL A 152 15.93 -4.68 0.59
CA VAL A 152 16.95 -3.69 0.20
C VAL A 152 18.08 -3.65 1.21
N LYS A 153 19.31 -3.52 0.73
CA LYS A 153 20.47 -3.24 1.58
C LYS A 153 20.69 -1.73 1.71
N PRO A 154 21.35 -1.27 2.79
CA PRO A 154 21.83 0.10 2.86
C PRO A 154 22.69 0.44 1.63
N SER A 155 22.54 1.66 1.12
CA SER A 155 23.21 2.15 -0.08
C SER A 155 22.84 1.43 -1.39
N GLU A 156 21.85 0.54 -1.38
CA GLU A 156 21.30 -0.07 -2.58
C GLU A 156 20.24 0.84 -3.21
N GLY A 157 20.14 0.81 -4.55
CA GLY A 157 19.09 1.49 -5.28
C GLY A 157 18.48 0.64 -6.39
N PHE A 158 17.29 1.01 -6.81
CA PHE A 158 16.56 0.39 -7.92
C PHE A 158 15.73 1.42 -8.66
N GLU A 159 15.34 1.09 -9.88
CA GLU A 159 14.57 1.99 -10.73
C GLU A 159 13.08 1.63 -10.73
N CYS A 160 12.24 2.66 -10.70
CA CYS A 160 10.82 2.59 -11.00
C CYS A 160 10.55 3.30 -12.34
N GLN A 161 9.56 2.83 -13.08
CA GLN A 161 9.05 3.48 -14.28
C GLN A 161 7.88 4.39 -13.91
N VAL A 162 7.85 5.58 -14.50
CA VAL A 162 6.75 6.52 -14.32
C VAL A 162 6.20 6.87 -15.69
N ALA A 163 4.91 6.65 -15.88
CA ALA A 163 4.19 7.03 -17.09
C ALA A 163 3.14 8.11 -16.76
N TYR A 164 3.14 9.20 -17.50
CA TYR A 164 2.17 10.29 -17.34
C TYR A 164 1.87 10.95 -18.67
N LYS A 165 0.81 11.76 -18.69
CA LYS A 165 0.36 12.43 -19.91
C LYS A 165 0.79 13.88 -19.90
N VAL A 166 1.30 14.36 -21.03
CA VAL A 166 1.63 15.77 -21.22
C VAL A 166 0.96 16.33 -22.46
N MET A 167 0.56 17.60 -22.39
CA MET A 167 0.12 18.34 -23.56
C MET A 167 1.35 18.89 -24.26
N LYS A 168 1.67 18.38 -25.45
CA LYS A 168 2.76 18.92 -26.27
C LYS A 168 2.19 19.88 -27.34
N PRO A 169 2.86 21.02 -27.59
CA PRO A 169 2.55 21.85 -28.75
C PRO A 169 2.68 21.03 -30.03
N VAL A 170 1.73 21.15 -30.95
CA VAL A 170 1.84 20.50 -32.25
C VAL A 170 3.03 21.12 -33.00
N PRO A 171 4.00 20.33 -33.49
CA PRO A 171 5.08 20.85 -34.32
C PRO A 171 4.46 21.58 -35.51
N MET A 172 4.68 22.90 -35.60
CA MET A 172 4.20 23.68 -36.73
C MET A 172 4.92 23.19 -38.00
N PRO A 173 4.18 22.79 -39.06
CA PRO A 173 4.79 22.53 -40.36
C PRO A 173 5.55 23.78 -40.80
N LYS A 174 6.77 23.61 -41.33
CA LYS A 174 7.56 24.73 -41.90
C LYS A 174 6.66 25.49 -42.88
N LEU A 175 6.53 26.79 -42.64
CA LEU A 175 5.58 27.71 -43.27
C LEU A 175 5.62 27.60 -44.81
N MET A 176 4.68 26.88 -45.41
CA MET A 176 4.35 27.09 -46.82
C MET A 176 3.54 28.38 -46.92
N LYS A 177 4.04 29.34 -47.70
CA LYS A 177 3.43 30.65 -47.90
C LYS A 177 2.00 30.49 -48.44
N GLY A 178 1.00 30.94 -47.68
CA GLY A 178 -0.33 31.22 -48.22
C GLY A 178 -1.52 30.52 -47.53
N LYS A 179 -1.81 30.88 -46.27
CA LYS A 179 -3.17 31.04 -45.68
C LYS A 179 -3.06 31.19 -44.15
N PRO A 180 -3.90 32.03 -43.50
CA PRO A 180 -3.98 32.08 -42.05
C PRO A 180 -4.53 30.74 -41.53
N ASN A 181 -3.67 29.96 -40.88
CA ASN A 181 -4.04 28.64 -40.37
C ASN A 181 -4.58 28.79 -38.94
N LYS A 182 -5.77 28.24 -38.65
CA LYS A 182 -6.32 28.22 -37.29
C LYS A 182 -5.35 27.47 -36.35
N PRO A 183 -5.11 27.96 -35.12
CA PRO A 183 -4.29 27.25 -34.14
C PRO A 183 -4.82 25.82 -33.92
N LYS A 184 -3.99 24.82 -34.15
CA LYS A 184 -4.35 23.42 -33.87
C LYS A 184 -4.25 23.16 -32.36
N PRO A 185 -5.25 22.53 -31.72
CA PRO A 185 -5.21 22.25 -30.29
C PRO A 185 -3.98 21.38 -29.93
N PRO A 186 -3.40 21.55 -28.72
CA PRO A 186 -2.29 20.71 -28.25
C PRO A 186 -2.64 19.23 -28.27
N ILE A 187 -1.64 18.37 -28.52
CA ILE A 187 -1.81 16.91 -28.53
C ILE A 187 -1.38 16.35 -27.18
N GLU A 188 -2.20 15.45 -26.63
CA GLU A 188 -1.86 14.67 -25.44
C GLU A 188 -0.90 13.54 -25.83
N VAL A 189 0.28 13.51 -25.22
CA VAL A 189 1.34 12.52 -25.48
C VAL A 189 1.73 11.85 -24.18
N SER A 190 1.83 10.52 -24.19
CA SER A 190 2.38 9.76 -23.06
C SER A 190 3.89 9.99 -22.97
N GLN A 191 4.36 10.39 -21.80
CA GLN A 191 5.77 10.43 -21.44
C GLN A 191 6.07 9.33 -20.43
N THR A 192 7.25 8.72 -20.57
CA THR A 192 7.77 7.74 -19.64
C THR A 192 9.15 8.17 -19.16
N GLU A 193 9.34 8.17 -17.85
CA GLU A 193 10.59 8.54 -17.20
C GLU A 193 10.94 7.50 -16.13
N LYS A 194 12.16 7.59 -15.60
CA LYS A 194 12.63 6.72 -14.51
C LYS A 194 12.69 7.48 -13.20
N ILE A 195 12.32 6.83 -12.11
CA ILE A 195 12.64 7.28 -10.75
C ILE A 195 13.70 6.34 -10.19
N LEU A 196 14.80 6.90 -9.69
CA LEU A 196 15.79 6.14 -8.94
C LEU A 196 15.40 6.18 -7.46
N VAL A 197 15.16 5.01 -6.89
CA VAL A 197 14.96 4.79 -5.46
C VAL A 197 16.30 4.37 -4.86
N THR A 198 16.66 4.95 -3.73
CA THR A 198 17.91 4.66 -3.01
C THR A 198 17.63 4.51 -1.53
N THR A 199 18.32 3.59 -0.89
CA THR A 199 18.30 3.43 0.57
C THR A 199 19.57 4.05 1.14
N ASP A 200 19.47 4.95 2.13
CA ASP A 200 20.67 5.52 2.77
C ASP A 200 21.35 4.50 3.71
N GLY A 201 22.47 4.91 4.34
CA GLY A 201 23.20 4.07 5.31
C GLY A 201 22.37 3.70 6.55
N ASN A 202 21.28 4.41 6.83
CA ASN A 202 20.39 4.18 7.96
C ASN A 202 19.15 3.34 7.59
N GLY A 203 19.03 2.93 6.33
CA GLY A 203 17.87 2.19 5.83
C GLY A 203 16.68 3.08 5.42
N ASN A 204 16.85 4.40 5.35
CA ASN A 204 15.78 5.30 4.93
C ASN A 204 15.66 5.33 3.41
N ILE A 205 14.42 5.31 2.93
CA ILE A 205 14.10 5.31 1.50
C ILE A 205 14.08 6.76 1.01
N ASN A 206 14.88 7.03 -0.01
CA ASN A 206 14.90 8.29 -0.75
C ASN A 206 14.64 7.99 -2.23
N TRP A 207 14.13 8.96 -2.99
CA TRP A 207 13.94 8.79 -4.43
C TRP A 207 14.11 10.11 -5.17
N LYS A 208 14.49 10.01 -6.45
CA LYS A 208 14.64 11.15 -7.35
C LYS A 208 14.22 10.80 -8.77
N ARG A 209 13.59 11.75 -9.47
CA ARG A 209 13.29 11.62 -10.90
C ARG A 209 14.57 11.74 -11.71
N VAL A 210 14.73 10.86 -12.70
CA VAL A 210 15.81 10.88 -13.67
C VAL A 210 15.23 11.42 -14.97
N LEU A 211 15.38 12.73 -15.17
CA LEU A 211 14.88 13.41 -16.36
C LEU A 211 15.83 13.15 -17.54
N PRO A 212 15.35 12.53 -18.64
CA PRO A 212 16.19 12.31 -19.81
C PRO A 212 16.60 13.65 -20.43
N GLY A 213 17.90 13.94 -20.47
CA GLY A 213 18.47 15.14 -21.10
C GLY A 213 18.98 16.23 -20.15
N LEU A 214 18.82 16.08 -18.83
CA LEU A 214 19.45 16.96 -17.83
C LEU A 214 20.73 16.36 -17.22
N ALA A 215 21.35 15.39 -17.90
CA ALA A 215 22.71 14.99 -17.57
C ALA A 215 23.59 16.24 -17.67
N THR A 216 23.96 16.77 -16.50
CA THR A 216 24.86 17.89 -16.35
C THR A 216 26.09 17.62 -17.20
N LYS A 217 26.33 18.46 -18.21
CA LYS A 217 27.68 18.64 -18.76
C LYS A 217 28.56 18.95 -17.55
N SER A 218 29.35 17.98 -17.14
CA SER A 218 30.42 18.16 -16.17
C SER A 218 31.74 18.33 -16.90
#